data_AF-A0A510DRS4-F1
#
_entry.id   AF-A0A510DRS4-F1
#
_cell.length_a   1.000
_cell.length_b   1.000
_cell.length_c   1.000
_cell.angle_alpha   90.00
_cell.angle_beta   90.00
_cell.angle_gamma   90.00
#
_symmetry.space_group_name_H-M   'P 1'
#
loop_
_entity.id
_entity.type
_entity.pdbx_description
1 polymer ?
#
loop_
_entity_poly.entity_id
_entity_poly.type
_entity_poly.pdbx_seq_one_letter_code
_entity_poly.pdbx_strand_id
1 'polypeptide(L)'
;MNRKLYGIFLFFLLAMLVHLNLQAITPNAYLEKGSFTVYKSTDHIYYPYKYNLTNIYINVVEQVFQNGSILLNSTDIDCSSIQHIGLRIFTIGNSSYCIGMRYISPTLLGQNISGLTFEDIKDGYYIYASSNSIQDVNVLGIYYFMPNGVAYKIVFNQTSSGALVSSTCVTLVSTNIGNSSASIPSYSYQLKTPTDVNFVNTIVTTQERIDEYIIGTAIIAIIIIFIFRKGN
;
A
#
# COMPACT_ATOMS: atom_id res chain seq x y z
N MET A 1 -49.87 0.97 -40.52
CA MET A 1 -48.53 1.21 -39.95
C MET A 1 -47.50 0.55 -40.87
N ASN A 2 -46.60 1.32 -41.48
CA ASN A 2 -45.83 0.92 -42.68
C ASN A 2 -44.79 -0.17 -42.39
N ARG A 3 -44.70 -1.21 -43.23
CA ARG A 3 -43.64 -2.25 -43.19
C ARG A 3 -42.22 -1.66 -43.16
N LYS A 4 -42.03 -0.49 -43.77
CA LYS A 4 -40.76 0.28 -43.72
C LYS A 4 -40.41 0.76 -42.32
N LEU A 5 -41.39 1.09 -41.48
CA LEU A 5 -41.18 1.54 -40.11
C LEU A 5 -40.67 0.40 -39.21
N TYR A 6 -41.19 -0.82 -39.40
CA TYR A 6 -40.73 -2.01 -38.68
C TYR A 6 -39.28 -2.37 -39.01
N GLY A 7 -38.87 -2.25 -40.28
CA GLY A 7 -37.49 -2.49 -40.68
C GLY A 7 -36.50 -1.51 -40.03
N ILE A 8 -36.86 -0.23 -39.95
CA ILE A 8 -36.04 0.80 -39.30
C ILE A 8 -35.95 0.57 -37.79
N PHE A 9 -37.08 0.23 -37.15
CA PHE A 9 -37.11 -0.06 -35.72
C PHE A 9 -36.29 -1.31 -35.38
N LEU A 10 -36.40 -2.38 -36.17
CA LEU A 10 -35.62 -3.61 -35.99
C LEU A 10 -34.13 -3.35 -36.18
N PHE A 11 -33.75 -2.53 -37.16
CA PHE A 11 -32.36 -2.13 -37.39
C PHE A 11 -31.79 -1.34 -36.21
N PHE A 12 -32.56 -0.41 -35.64
CA PHE A 12 -32.16 0.32 -34.43
C PHE A 12 -31.99 -0.61 -33.23
N LEU A 13 -32.90 -1.57 -33.04
CA LEU A 13 -32.84 -2.52 -31.94
C LEU A 13 -31.63 -3.48 -32.07
N LEU A 14 -31.32 -3.90 -33.30
CA LEU A 14 -30.13 -4.69 -33.61
C LEU A 14 -28.84 -3.87 -33.42
N ALA A 15 -28.82 -2.62 -33.87
CA ALA A 15 -27.69 -1.71 -33.67
C ALA A 15 -27.44 -1.42 -32.18
N MET A 16 -28.50 -1.32 -31.38
CA MET A 16 -28.41 -1.16 -29.93
C MET A 16 -27.89 -2.44 -29.24
N LEU A 17 -28.33 -3.64 -29.68
CA LEU A 17 -27.81 -4.93 -29.21
C LEU A 17 -26.33 -5.14 -29.58
N VAL A 18 -25.93 -4.66 -30.76
CA VAL A 18 -24.54 -4.67 -31.21
C VAL A 18 -23.71 -3.68 -30.39
N HIS A 19 -24.21 -2.47 -30.09
CA HIS A 19 -23.55 -1.52 -29.19
C HIS A 19 -23.43 -2.04 -27.75
N LEU A 20 -24.45 -2.73 -27.25
CA LEU A 20 -24.43 -3.35 -25.92
C LEU A 20 -23.43 -4.52 -25.83
N ASN A 21 -23.14 -5.21 -26.94
CA ASN A 21 -22.08 -6.23 -27.01
C ASN A 21 -20.70 -5.67 -27.38
N LEU A 22 -20.60 -4.43 -27.88
CA LEU A 22 -19.35 -3.75 -28.22
C LEU A 22 -18.75 -2.92 -27.07
N GLN A 23 -19.40 -2.88 -25.91
CA GLN A 23 -18.66 -2.87 -24.65
C GLN A 23 -18.09 -4.26 -24.37
N ALA A 24 -17.33 -4.75 -25.36
CA ALA A 24 -16.33 -5.76 -25.13
C ALA A 24 -15.52 -5.27 -23.93
N ILE A 25 -15.50 -6.10 -22.90
CA ILE A 25 -14.59 -6.04 -21.77
C ILE A 25 -13.25 -5.61 -22.36
N THR A 26 -12.89 -4.33 -22.22
CA THR A 26 -11.48 -3.96 -22.26
C THR A 26 -10.85 -4.92 -21.27
N PRO A 27 -9.77 -5.64 -21.60
CA PRO A 27 -9.01 -6.33 -20.58
C PRO A 27 -8.38 -5.22 -19.76
N ASN A 28 -9.19 -4.61 -18.88
CA ASN A 28 -8.71 -3.86 -17.75
C ASN A 28 -7.77 -4.85 -17.10
N ALA A 29 -6.48 -4.50 -17.08
CA ALA A 29 -5.48 -5.25 -16.37
C ALA A 29 -5.95 -5.27 -14.91
N TYR A 30 -6.72 -6.29 -14.55
CA TYR A 30 -7.11 -6.53 -13.18
C TYR A 30 -6.10 -7.52 -12.64
N LEU A 31 -5.65 -7.26 -11.42
CA LEU A 31 -4.86 -8.23 -10.71
C LEU A 31 -5.65 -9.54 -10.61
N GLU A 32 -5.06 -10.62 -11.10
CA GLU A 32 -5.62 -11.96 -11.04
C GLU A 32 -4.86 -12.80 -10.01
N LYS A 33 -5.46 -13.93 -9.61
CA LYS A 33 -4.76 -14.90 -8.76
C LYS A 33 -3.45 -15.33 -9.43
N GLY A 34 -2.35 -15.29 -8.70
CA GLY A 34 -1.00 -15.57 -9.20
C GLY A 34 -0.29 -14.35 -9.82
N SER A 35 -0.95 -13.19 -9.93
CA SER A 35 -0.25 -11.94 -10.22
C SER A 35 0.77 -11.66 -9.13
N PHE A 36 2.00 -11.28 -9.50
CA PHE A 36 3.07 -11.03 -8.56
C PHE A 36 3.92 -9.81 -8.91
N THR A 37 4.55 -9.25 -7.89
CA THR A 37 5.63 -8.27 -8.04
C THR A 37 6.79 -8.63 -7.13
N VAL A 38 8.01 -8.48 -7.64
CA VAL A 38 9.25 -8.66 -6.89
C VAL A 38 10.01 -7.35 -6.94
N TYR A 39 10.31 -6.79 -5.78
CA TYR A 39 11.06 -5.55 -5.66
C TYR A 39 12.34 -5.78 -4.87
N LYS A 40 13.38 -5.04 -5.23
CA LYS A 40 14.57 -4.84 -4.40
C LYS A 40 14.51 -3.45 -3.79
N SER A 41 14.67 -3.38 -2.48
CA SER A 41 14.88 -2.11 -1.78
C SER A 41 16.31 -1.99 -1.32
N THR A 42 16.84 -0.78 -1.43
CA THR A 42 18.09 -0.38 -0.80
C THR A 42 17.82 0.85 0.03
N ASP A 43 18.00 0.71 1.33
CA ASP A 43 17.84 1.78 2.31
C ASP A 43 19.21 2.29 2.71
N HIS A 44 19.42 3.59 2.55
CA HIS A 44 20.58 4.31 3.05
C HIS A 44 20.17 5.07 4.30
N ILE A 45 20.63 4.63 5.46
CA ILE A 45 20.32 5.28 6.74
C ILE A 45 21.53 6.10 7.15
N TYR A 46 21.42 7.43 7.09
CA TYR A 46 22.53 8.35 7.34
C TYR A 46 22.73 8.64 8.82
N TYR A 47 21.68 8.52 9.64
CA TYR A 47 21.71 8.76 11.08
C TYR A 47 20.92 7.67 11.83
N PRO A 48 21.37 7.19 13.01
CA PRO A 48 22.62 7.56 13.69
C PRO A 48 23.87 6.80 13.22
N TYR A 49 23.75 5.69 12.48
CA TYR A 49 24.86 4.74 12.31
C TYR A 49 25.32 4.46 10.87
N LYS A 50 24.98 5.30 9.88
CA LYS A 50 25.46 5.19 8.47
C LYS A 50 25.57 3.75 7.96
N TYR A 51 24.44 3.10 7.72
CA TYR A 51 24.43 1.74 7.21
C TYR A 51 23.42 1.58 6.08
N ASN A 52 23.66 0.54 5.27
CA ASN A 52 22.82 0.19 4.15
C ASN A 52 22.07 -1.10 4.46
N LEU A 53 20.77 -1.11 4.22
CA LEU A 53 19.97 -2.34 4.23
C LEU A 53 19.57 -2.68 2.80
N THR A 54 19.51 -3.97 2.51
CA THR A 54 18.95 -4.46 1.26
C THR A 54 17.91 -5.52 1.57
N ASN A 55 16.71 -5.31 1.02
CA ASN A 55 15.58 -6.21 1.20
C ASN A 55 15.01 -6.61 -0.15
N ILE A 56 14.45 -7.81 -0.23
CA ILE A 56 13.63 -8.27 -1.36
C ILE A 56 12.19 -8.40 -0.88
N TYR A 57 11.25 -7.80 -1.62
CA TYR A 57 9.82 -7.88 -1.37
C TYR A 57 9.17 -8.70 -2.46
N ILE A 58 8.61 -9.86 -2.12
CA ILE A 58 7.84 -10.71 -3.02
C ILE A 58 6.37 -10.61 -2.63
N ASN A 59 5.52 -10.10 -3.52
CA ASN A 59 4.09 -9.99 -3.28
C ASN A 59 3.35 -10.82 -4.32
N VAL A 60 2.46 -11.71 -3.86
CA VAL A 60 1.66 -12.58 -4.73
C VAL A 60 0.19 -12.45 -4.37
N VAL A 61 -0.66 -12.31 -5.38
CA VAL A 61 -2.11 -12.34 -5.23
C VAL A 61 -2.56 -13.79 -5.03
N GLU A 62 -2.94 -14.15 -3.82
CA GLU A 62 -3.43 -15.50 -3.48
C GLU A 62 -4.89 -15.67 -3.89
N GLN A 63 -5.68 -14.61 -3.77
CA GLN A 63 -7.11 -14.62 -4.02
C GLN A 63 -7.61 -13.25 -4.45
N VAL A 64 -8.61 -13.25 -5.34
CA VAL A 64 -9.39 -12.07 -5.71
C VAL A 64 -10.82 -12.29 -5.24
N PHE A 65 -11.38 -11.33 -4.51
CA PHE A 65 -12.74 -11.37 -4.01
C PHE A 65 -13.68 -10.62 -4.95
N GLN A 66 -14.97 -11.02 -4.95
CA GLN A 66 -15.99 -10.42 -5.84
C GLN A 66 -16.22 -8.93 -5.58
N ASN A 67 -15.90 -8.44 -4.39
CA ASN A 67 -16.01 -7.02 -4.02
C ASN A 67 -14.84 -6.16 -4.51
N GLY A 68 -13.90 -6.72 -5.28
CA GLY A 68 -12.71 -6.01 -5.76
C GLY A 68 -11.57 -5.95 -4.74
N SER A 69 -11.66 -6.65 -3.61
CA SER A 69 -10.52 -6.84 -2.72
C SER A 69 -9.61 -7.99 -3.21
N ILE A 70 -8.34 -7.97 -2.81
CA ILE A 70 -7.37 -9.05 -3.05
C ILE A 70 -6.73 -9.48 -1.74
N LEU A 71 -6.43 -10.77 -1.61
CA LEU A 71 -5.56 -11.31 -0.58
C LEU A 71 -4.14 -11.37 -1.13
N LEU A 72 -3.22 -10.66 -0.49
CA LEU A 72 -1.80 -10.68 -0.81
C LEU A 72 -1.05 -11.56 0.18
N ASN A 73 -0.14 -12.37 -0.36
CA ASN A 73 0.93 -13.04 0.36
C ASN A 73 2.24 -12.30 0.08
N SER A 74 2.70 -11.57 1.08
CA SER A 74 3.92 -10.78 1.03
C SER A 74 5.03 -11.53 1.77
N THR A 75 6.19 -11.68 1.15
CA THR A 75 7.40 -12.21 1.77
C THR A 75 8.51 -11.16 1.68
N ASP A 76 8.98 -10.72 2.84
CA ASP A 76 10.00 -9.70 3.00
C ASP A 76 11.30 -10.39 3.43
N ILE A 77 12.30 -10.41 2.55
CA ILE A 77 13.57 -11.10 2.78
C ILE A 77 14.61 -10.05 3.15
N ASP A 78 15.15 -10.13 4.36
CA ASP A 78 16.29 -9.34 4.79
C ASP A 78 17.59 -9.92 4.22
N CYS A 79 18.12 -9.29 3.18
CA CYS A 79 19.38 -9.70 2.55
C CYS A 79 20.62 -9.16 3.29
N SER A 80 20.43 -8.39 4.36
CA SER A 80 21.53 -7.82 5.16
C SER A 80 22.05 -8.80 6.21
N SER A 81 21.26 -9.83 6.57
CA SER A 81 21.64 -10.88 7.52
C SER A 81 22.34 -12.07 6.85
N ILE A 82 23.25 -12.75 7.56
CA ILE A 82 24.06 -13.86 7.04
C ILE A 82 23.20 -15.03 6.53
N GLN A 83 22.09 -15.33 7.20
CA GLN A 83 21.22 -16.45 6.85
C GLN A 83 20.00 -16.07 6.01
N HIS A 84 19.86 -14.78 5.64
CA HIS A 84 18.71 -14.19 4.97
C HIS A 84 17.36 -14.64 5.55
N ILE A 85 16.72 -13.78 6.34
CA ILE A 85 15.47 -14.13 7.02
C ILE A 85 14.29 -13.57 6.23
N GLY A 86 13.36 -14.44 5.87
CA GLY A 86 12.09 -14.09 5.23
C GLY A 86 10.95 -13.97 6.25
N LEU A 87 10.26 -12.83 6.26
CA LEU A 87 9.02 -12.63 7.00
C LEU A 87 7.84 -12.73 6.04
N ARG A 88 6.89 -13.62 6.32
CA ARG A 88 5.67 -13.77 5.52
C ARG A 88 4.47 -13.14 6.21
N ILE A 89 3.72 -12.32 5.47
CA ILE A 89 2.56 -11.57 5.95
C ILE A 89 1.42 -11.71 4.93
N PHE A 90 0.20 -11.90 5.42
CA PHE A 90 -0.99 -11.87 4.59
C PHE A 90 -1.75 -10.55 4.81
N THR A 91 -2.08 -9.84 3.73
CA THR A 91 -2.80 -8.57 3.80
C THR A 91 -3.95 -8.53 2.81
N ILE A 92 -5.00 -7.76 3.14
CA ILE A 92 -6.11 -7.51 2.22
C ILE A 92 -5.95 -6.11 1.64
N GLY A 93 -6.02 -5.99 0.32
CA GLY A 93 -5.93 -4.72 -0.39
C GLY A 93 -7.03 -4.54 -1.44
N ASN A 94 -7.11 -3.36 -2.04
CA ASN A 94 -8.00 -3.10 -3.18
C ASN A 94 -7.31 -3.52 -4.49
N SER A 95 -8.02 -4.23 -5.39
CA SER A 95 -7.45 -4.76 -6.64
C SER A 95 -7.11 -3.68 -7.67
N SER A 96 -7.78 -2.53 -7.62
CA SER A 96 -7.57 -1.41 -8.53
C SER A 96 -6.48 -0.45 -8.05
N TYR A 97 -6.18 -0.47 -6.76
CA TYR A 97 -5.08 0.28 -6.17
C TYR A 97 -4.55 -0.48 -4.96
N CYS A 98 -3.37 -1.09 -5.13
CA CYS A 98 -2.77 -1.90 -4.09
C CYS A 98 -1.35 -1.46 -3.78
N ILE A 99 -1.18 -0.78 -2.65
CA ILE A 99 0.12 -0.29 -2.18
C ILE A 99 1.10 -1.45 -1.94
N GLY A 100 0.64 -2.58 -1.40
CA GLY A 100 1.49 -3.76 -1.17
C GLY A 100 2.14 -4.28 -2.47
N MET A 101 1.36 -4.30 -3.55
CA MET A 101 1.84 -4.64 -4.91
C MET A 101 2.51 -3.46 -5.63
N ARG A 102 2.46 -2.25 -5.05
CA ARG A 102 2.86 -0.99 -5.70
C ARG A 102 2.22 -0.89 -7.09
N TYR A 103 0.90 -1.05 -7.10
CA TYR A 103 0.08 -1.16 -8.31
C TYR A 103 -1.06 -0.14 -8.32
N ILE A 104 -1.28 0.47 -9.48
CA ILE A 104 -2.43 1.29 -9.83
C ILE A 104 -3.02 0.73 -11.12
N SER A 105 -4.32 0.46 -11.17
CA SER A 105 -4.98 0.05 -12.41
C SER A 105 -4.67 1.03 -13.55
N PRO A 106 -4.34 0.56 -14.77
CA PRO A 106 -4.10 1.44 -15.91
C PRO A 106 -5.22 2.47 -16.16
N THR A 107 -6.46 2.13 -15.81
CA THR A 107 -7.63 3.03 -15.93
C THR A 107 -7.63 4.19 -14.94
N LEU A 108 -6.80 4.13 -13.89
CA LEU A 108 -6.66 5.16 -12.85
C LEU A 108 -5.34 5.93 -12.95
N LEU A 109 -4.44 5.55 -13.87
CA LEU A 109 -3.20 6.29 -14.10
C LEU A 109 -3.51 7.70 -14.61
N GLY A 110 -2.72 8.68 -14.16
CA GLY A 110 -2.93 10.11 -14.46
C GLY A 110 -3.96 10.80 -13.57
N GLN A 111 -4.59 10.09 -12.63
CA GLN A 111 -5.54 10.66 -11.68
C GLN A 111 -4.95 10.66 -10.27
N ASN A 112 -5.33 11.64 -9.45
CA ASN A 112 -5.04 11.60 -8.01
C ASN A 112 -5.76 10.40 -7.37
N ILE A 113 -5.04 9.67 -6.54
CA ILE A 113 -5.58 8.51 -5.81
C ILE A 113 -5.23 8.64 -4.34
N SER A 114 -5.94 7.92 -3.47
CA SER A 114 -5.76 8.06 -2.02
C SER A 114 -4.30 7.85 -1.62
N GLY A 115 -3.67 8.89 -1.06
CA GLY A 115 -2.26 8.89 -0.64
C GLY A 115 -1.22 9.16 -1.73
N LEU A 116 -1.62 9.36 -2.99
CA LEU A 116 -0.72 9.69 -4.10
C LEU A 116 -1.31 10.79 -5.00
N THR A 117 -0.56 11.87 -5.14
CA THR A 117 -0.87 12.97 -6.06
C THR A 117 -0.17 12.72 -7.39
N PHE A 118 -0.89 12.82 -8.49
CA PHE A 118 -0.32 12.71 -9.83
C PHE A 118 0.42 14.01 -10.16
N GLU A 119 1.67 13.89 -10.62
CA GLU A 119 2.55 15.03 -10.89
C GLU A 119 2.69 15.27 -12.40
N ASP A 120 3.13 14.25 -13.15
CA ASP A 120 3.41 14.38 -14.58
C ASP A 120 3.60 13.00 -15.25
N ILE A 121 3.74 12.98 -16.58
CA ILE A 121 4.24 11.85 -17.35
C ILE A 121 5.62 12.20 -17.90
N LYS A 122 6.64 11.40 -17.57
CA LYS A 122 8.00 11.60 -18.06
C LYS A 122 8.62 10.29 -18.52
N ASP A 123 9.22 10.30 -19.71
CA ASP A 123 9.90 9.13 -20.31
C ASP A 123 9.01 7.87 -20.35
N GLY A 124 7.69 8.05 -20.51
CA GLY A 124 6.72 6.95 -20.53
C GLY A 124 6.26 6.44 -19.16
N TYR A 125 6.71 7.08 -18.06
CA TYR A 125 6.29 6.77 -16.70
C TYR A 125 5.31 7.80 -16.15
N TYR A 126 4.29 7.34 -15.45
CA TYR A 126 3.38 8.18 -14.67
C TYR A 126 4.01 8.45 -13.31
N ILE A 127 4.30 9.72 -13.02
CA ILE A 127 4.97 10.14 -11.79
C ILE A 127 3.92 10.57 -10.77
N TYR A 128 4.07 10.02 -9.57
CA TYR A 128 3.23 10.36 -8.42
C TYR A 128 4.09 10.75 -7.22
N ALA A 129 3.58 11.67 -6.40
CA ALA A 129 4.17 12.06 -5.14
C ALA A 129 3.27 11.69 -3.95
N SER A 130 3.89 11.30 -2.84
CA SER A 130 3.26 11.25 -1.52
C SER A 130 4.08 12.06 -0.54
N SER A 131 3.40 12.67 0.43
CA SER A 131 4.05 13.32 1.56
C SER A 131 3.35 12.88 2.83
N ASN A 132 4.15 12.52 3.83
CA ASN A 132 3.67 12.21 5.17
C ASN A 132 4.59 12.88 6.19
N SER A 133 4.02 13.40 7.27
CA SER A 133 4.76 14.03 8.35
C SER A 133 4.27 13.51 9.68
N ILE A 134 5.20 13.05 10.51
CA ILE A 134 4.95 12.66 11.90
C ILE A 134 5.96 13.40 12.75
N GLN A 135 5.47 14.31 13.59
CA GLN A 135 6.32 15.21 14.40
C GLN A 135 7.29 16.01 13.50
N ASP A 136 8.59 15.92 13.75
CA ASP A 136 9.67 16.57 13.01
C ASP A 136 10.17 15.74 11.81
N VAL A 137 9.63 14.54 11.61
CA VAL A 137 10.02 13.63 10.53
C VAL A 137 9.08 13.78 9.34
N ASN A 138 9.62 14.23 8.21
CA ASN A 138 8.93 14.32 6.94
C ASN A 138 9.42 13.23 5.98
N VAL A 139 8.50 12.53 5.34
CA VAL A 139 8.75 11.52 4.32
C VAL A 139 8.15 11.99 3.00
N LEU A 140 8.98 12.16 1.99
CA LEU A 140 8.57 12.42 0.61
C LEU A 140 8.77 11.15 -0.21
N GLY A 141 7.70 10.61 -0.78
CA GLY A 141 7.72 9.48 -1.71
C GLY A 141 7.52 9.93 -3.15
N ILE A 142 8.35 9.43 -4.08
CA ILE A 142 8.17 9.64 -5.52
C ILE A 142 8.08 8.27 -6.18
N TYR A 143 7.02 8.05 -6.95
CA TYR A 143 6.68 6.77 -7.56
C TYR A 143 6.66 6.91 -9.08
N TYR A 144 7.25 5.95 -9.78
CA TYR A 144 7.35 5.93 -11.23
C TYR A 144 6.59 4.69 -11.74
N PHE A 145 5.34 4.89 -12.17
CA PHE A 145 4.48 3.82 -12.65
C PHE A 145 4.62 3.61 -14.16
N MET A 146 4.75 2.36 -14.57
CA MET A 146 4.69 1.97 -15.98
C MET A 146 3.25 2.03 -16.50
N PRO A 147 3.04 2.03 -17.83
CA PRO A 147 1.69 2.04 -18.42
C PRO A 147 0.82 0.83 -18.04
N ASN A 148 1.43 -0.28 -17.64
CA ASN A 148 0.72 -1.46 -17.13
C ASN A 148 0.28 -1.31 -15.66
N GLY A 149 0.55 -0.18 -15.01
CA GLY A 149 0.12 0.09 -13.65
C GLY A 149 1.10 -0.31 -12.54
N VAL A 150 2.21 -0.97 -12.86
CA VAL A 150 3.20 -1.41 -11.86
C VAL A 150 4.26 -0.34 -11.67
N ALA A 151 4.61 -0.03 -10.42
CA ALA A 151 5.73 0.86 -10.14
C ALA A 151 7.05 0.23 -10.63
N TYR A 152 7.78 0.90 -11.51
CA TYR A 152 9.14 0.50 -11.87
C TYR A 152 10.15 0.89 -10.78
N LYS A 153 9.96 2.08 -10.21
CA LYS A 153 10.87 2.65 -9.20
C LYS A 153 10.07 3.47 -8.20
N ILE A 154 10.52 3.47 -6.95
CA ILE A 154 10.00 4.33 -5.88
C ILE A 154 11.18 4.84 -5.09
N VAL A 155 11.15 6.12 -4.74
CA VAL A 155 12.16 6.77 -3.89
C VAL A 155 11.46 7.38 -2.70
N PHE A 156 11.91 7.06 -1.49
CA PHE A 156 11.50 7.76 -0.27
C PHE A 156 12.68 8.51 0.31
N ASN A 157 12.50 9.81 0.54
CA ASN A 157 13.46 10.62 1.28
C ASN A 157 12.83 11.00 2.61
N GLN A 158 13.50 10.63 3.70
CA GLN A 158 13.11 11.00 5.04
C GLN A 158 14.02 12.12 5.53
N THR A 159 13.42 13.19 6.02
CA THR A 159 14.12 14.33 6.60
C THR A 159 13.64 14.57 8.02
N SER A 160 14.55 14.97 8.91
CA SER A 160 14.22 15.48 10.25
C SER A 160 15.04 16.74 10.50
N SER A 161 14.40 17.78 11.04
CA SER A 161 15.05 19.07 11.32
C SER A 161 15.79 19.67 10.11
N GLY A 162 15.28 19.44 8.89
CA GLY A 162 15.87 19.91 7.64
C GLY A 162 17.04 19.07 7.10
N ALA A 163 17.49 18.03 7.81
CA ALA A 163 18.55 17.13 7.37
C ALA A 163 17.98 15.81 6.81
N LEU A 164 18.60 15.27 5.77
CA LEU A 164 18.28 13.94 5.25
C LEU A 164 18.76 12.87 6.24
N VAL A 165 17.83 12.07 6.76
CA VAL A 165 18.12 11.01 7.75
C VAL A 165 18.13 9.63 7.11
N SER A 166 17.31 9.40 6.09
CA SER A 166 17.35 8.18 5.29
C SER A 166 16.85 8.41 3.86
N SER A 167 17.33 7.56 2.96
CA SER A 167 16.88 7.49 1.57
C SER A 167 16.65 6.04 1.20
N THR A 168 15.45 5.71 0.76
CA THR A 168 15.08 4.36 0.31
C THR A 168 14.83 4.38 -1.18
N CYS A 169 15.46 3.47 -1.92
CA CYS A 169 15.16 3.25 -3.33
C CYS A 169 14.63 1.83 -3.53
N VAL A 170 13.39 1.72 -3.99
CA VAL A 170 12.73 0.45 -4.34
C VAL A 170 12.67 0.33 -5.85
N THR A 171 13.18 -0.75 -6.41
CA THR A 171 13.22 -1.00 -7.86
C THR A 171 12.58 -2.34 -8.18
N LEU A 172 11.76 -2.37 -9.23
CA LEU A 172 11.13 -3.58 -9.72
C LEU A 172 12.19 -4.53 -10.30
N VAL A 173 12.17 -5.78 -9.84
CA VAL A 173 13.05 -6.85 -10.33
C VAL A 173 12.31 -7.73 -11.33
N SER A 174 11.07 -8.13 -11.00
CA SER A 174 10.26 -9.01 -11.85
C SER A 174 8.77 -8.84 -11.53
N THR A 175 7.92 -8.98 -12.53
CA THR A 175 6.45 -9.05 -12.40
C THR A 175 5.86 -9.76 -13.60
N ASN A 176 4.77 -10.50 -13.40
CA ASN A 176 3.98 -11.05 -14.49
C ASN A 176 2.85 -10.14 -14.98
N ILE A 177 2.61 -9.00 -14.32
CA ILE A 177 1.59 -8.03 -14.71
C ILE A 177 2.07 -7.31 -15.96
N GLY A 178 1.41 -7.56 -17.09
CA GLY A 178 1.86 -7.08 -18.42
C GLY A 178 3.07 -7.83 -18.99
N ASN A 179 3.53 -8.91 -18.33
CA ASN A 179 4.58 -9.80 -18.83
C ASN A 179 4.35 -11.25 -18.35
N SER A 180 3.45 -11.98 -18.98
CA SER A 180 3.06 -13.34 -18.56
C SER A 180 4.19 -14.36 -18.51
N SER A 181 5.32 -14.09 -19.18
CA SER A 181 6.49 -14.98 -19.22
C SER A 181 7.40 -14.86 -17.99
N ALA A 182 7.22 -13.81 -17.17
CA ALA A 182 8.07 -13.57 -16.02
C ALA A 182 7.84 -14.60 -14.91
N SER A 183 8.92 -14.98 -14.24
CA SER A 183 8.89 -15.82 -13.05
C SER A 183 9.45 -15.07 -11.83
N ILE A 184 9.11 -15.55 -10.64
CA ILE A 184 9.71 -15.08 -9.39
C ILE A 184 11.14 -15.65 -9.33
N PRO A 185 12.18 -14.82 -9.22
CA PRO A 185 13.55 -15.31 -9.06
C PRO A 185 13.70 -16.14 -7.78
N SER A 186 14.56 -17.16 -7.82
CA SER A 186 14.85 -17.98 -6.65
C SER A 186 15.74 -17.22 -5.66
N TYR A 187 15.27 -17.09 -4.42
CA TYR A 187 16.05 -16.52 -3.32
C TYR A 187 16.25 -17.60 -2.24
N SER A 188 17.46 -17.71 -1.72
CA SER A 188 17.75 -18.56 -0.56
C SER A 188 17.48 -17.78 0.71
N TYR A 189 16.51 -18.22 1.52
CA TYR A 189 16.18 -17.59 2.79
C TYR A 189 15.54 -18.62 3.74
N GLN A 190 15.61 -18.33 5.04
CA GLN A 190 14.87 -19.07 6.06
C GLN A 190 13.64 -18.29 6.46
N LEU A 191 12.48 -18.96 6.51
CA LEU A 191 11.27 -18.33 7.03
C LEU A 191 11.40 -18.13 8.55
N LYS A 192 11.15 -16.91 9.00
CA LYS A 192 11.08 -16.61 10.42
C LYS A 192 9.93 -17.42 11.05
N THR A 193 10.24 -18.19 12.09
CA THR A 193 9.23 -18.92 12.85
C THR A 193 8.21 -17.92 13.42
N PRO A 194 6.89 -18.18 13.28
CA PRO A 194 5.88 -17.37 13.94
C PRO A 194 6.19 -17.28 15.42
N THR A 195 6.28 -16.07 15.94
CA THR A 195 6.38 -15.85 17.37
C THR A 195 4.96 -15.62 17.86
N ASP A 196 4.48 -16.44 18.80
CA ASP A 196 3.18 -16.24 19.43
C ASP A 196 3.21 -14.92 20.21
N VAL A 197 2.68 -13.86 19.61
CA VAL A 197 2.49 -12.58 20.29
C VAL A 197 1.23 -12.72 21.12
N ASN A 198 1.39 -12.93 22.43
CA ASN A 198 0.27 -12.97 23.35
C ASN A 198 -0.23 -11.52 23.59
N PHE A 199 -1.06 -11.02 22.66
CA PHE A 199 -1.62 -9.66 22.69
C PHE A 199 -2.41 -9.36 23.97
N VAL A 200 -2.83 -10.39 24.71
CA VAL A 200 -3.56 -10.24 25.98
C VAL A 200 -2.72 -9.52 27.05
N ASN A 201 -1.40 -9.64 27.03
CA ASN A 201 -0.53 -9.02 28.03
C ASN A 201 0.00 -7.63 27.64
N THR A 202 -0.22 -7.16 26.41
CA THR A 202 0.32 -5.87 25.91
C THR A 202 -0.75 -4.81 25.70
N ILE A 203 -2.03 -5.16 25.83
CA ILE A 203 -3.07 -4.17 26.08
C ILE A 203 -2.85 -3.73 27.52
N VAL A 204 -2.14 -2.61 27.71
CA VAL A 204 -2.28 -1.80 28.92
C VAL A 204 -3.76 -1.60 29.10
N THR A 205 -4.33 -2.36 30.04
CA THR A 205 -5.76 -2.46 30.21
C THR A 205 -6.26 -1.06 30.51
N THR A 206 -7.39 -0.70 29.90
CA THR A 206 -8.12 0.56 30.12
C THR A 206 -8.34 0.84 31.61
N GLN A 207 -8.18 -0.18 32.47
CA GLN A 207 -8.12 -0.11 33.93
C GLN A 207 -7.07 0.86 34.47
N GLU A 208 -5.82 0.84 33.98
CA GLU A 208 -4.78 1.75 34.50
C GLU A 208 -5.12 3.22 34.23
N ARG A 209 -5.75 3.50 33.07
CA ARG A 209 -6.26 4.85 32.77
C ARG A 209 -7.42 5.24 33.68
N ILE A 210 -8.33 4.31 33.99
CA ILE A 210 -9.47 4.58 34.89
C ILE A 210 -8.98 4.89 36.30
N ASP A 211 -8.01 4.13 36.81
CA ASP A 211 -7.44 4.34 38.14
C ASP A 211 -6.74 5.71 38.23
N GLU A 212 -6.04 6.12 37.16
CA GLU A 212 -5.41 7.44 37.07
C GLU A 212 -6.44 8.58 37.06
N TYR A 213 -7.60 8.41 36.38
CA TYR A 213 -8.70 9.38 36.41
C TYR A 213 -9.39 9.46 37.77
N ILE A 214 -9.57 8.33 38.45
CA ILE A 214 -10.16 8.28 39.81
C ILE A 214 -9.23 8.98 40.81
N ILE A 215 -7.92 8.71 40.76
CA ILE A 215 -6.94 9.37 41.63
C ILE A 215 -6.86 10.87 41.30
N GLY A 216 -6.85 11.23 40.02
CA GLY A 216 -6.84 12.63 39.58
C GLY A 216 -8.06 13.42 40.05
N THR A 217 -9.27 12.84 39.93
CA THR A 217 -10.50 13.47 40.41
C THR A 217 -10.56 13.56 41.93
N ALA A 218 -10.06 12.57 42.67
CA ALA A 218 -9.96 12.62 44.12
C ALA A 218 -9.03 13.75 44.61
N ILE A 219 -7.88 13.94 43.96
CA ILE A 219 -6.94 15.02 44.28
C ILE A 219 -7.57 16.39 44.00
N ILE A 220 -8.25 16.56 42.86
CA ILE A 220 -8.95 17.81 42.53
C ILE A 220 -10.03 18.12 43.57
N ALA A 221 -10.82 17.12 43.98
CA ALA A 221 -11.84 17.29 45.01
C ALA A 221 -11.24 17.71 46.37
N ILE A 222 -10.10 17.14 46.75
CA ILE A 222 -9.36 17.54 47.96
C ILE A 222 -8.89 18.99 47.85
N ILE A 223 -8.30 19.39 46.71
CA ILE A 223 -7.85 20.78 46.47
C ILE A 223 -9.02 21.76 46.58
N ILE A 224 -10.16 21.44 45.97
CA ILE A 224 -11.39 22.24 46.05
C ILE A 224 -11.82 22.40 47.51
N ILE A 225 -11.89 21.30 48.28
CA ILE A 225 -12.24 21.35 49.71
C ILE A 225 -11.25 22.23 50.48
N PHE A 226 -9.95 22.13 50.21
CA PHE A 226 -8.94 22.96 50.89
C PHE A 226 -9.04 24.44 50.52
N ILE A 227 -9.38 24.78 49.28
CA ILE A 227 -9.57 26.16 48.83
C ILE A 227 -10.81 26.77 49.51
N PHE A 228 -11.94 26.06 49.54
CA PHE A 228 -13.19 26.58 50.12
C PHE A 228 -13.24 26.49 51.65
N ARG A 229 -12.43 25.63 52.29
CA ARG A 229 -12.32 25.55 53.75
C ARG A 229 -11.50 26.70 54.37
N LYS A 230 -10.66 27.38 53.59
CA LYS A 230 -9.87 28.53 54.06
C LYS A 230 -10.59 29.89 53.87
N GLY A 231 -11.79 29.88 53.30
CA GLY A 231 -12.61 31.07 53.04
C GLY A 231 -13.69 31.37 54.07
N ASN A 232 -13.78 30.61 55.17
CA ASN A 232 -14.62 30.87 56.34
C ASN A 232 -13.77 30.97 57.60
#